data_AF-A0A951DCI9-F1
#
_entry.id   AF-A0A951DCI9-F1
#
_cell.length_a   1.000
_cell.length_b   1.000
_cell.length_c   1.000
_cell.angle_alpha   90.00
_cell.angle_beta   90.00
_cell.angle_gamma   90.00
#
_symmetry.space_group_name_H-M   'P 1'
#
loop_
_entity.id
_entity.type
_entity.pdbx_description
1 polymer ?
#
loop_
_entity_poly.entity_id
_entity_poly.type
_entity_poly.pdbx_seq_one_letter_code
_entity_poly.pdbx_strand_id
1 'polypeptide(L)'
;MENPFGPEPSSPDVVRFVSILSGTVRKEVSLPIAIPDSGDWFVRIIAAKNQLVFGVYRRHMKTISCLGQIDKLFGARAITRSWSTILSVLRILKADHPASTGVGR
;
A
#
# COMPACT_ATOMS: atom_id res chain seq x y z
N MET A 1 6.27 3.90 12.90
CA MET A 1 6.07 3.25 11.60
C MET A 1 6.65 4.20 10.56
N GLU A 2 7.78 3.84 9.96
CA GLU A 2 8.37 4.65 8.89
C GLU A 2 7.38 4.75 7.72
N ASN A 3 7.27 5.94 7.12
CA ASN A 3 6.39 6.19 5.99
C ASN A 3 7.05 5.62 4.71
N PRO A 4 6.48 4.56 4.08
CA PRO A 4 7.10 3.91 2.93
C PRO A 4 7.07 4.77 1.65
N PHE A 5 6.40 5.93 1.68
CA PHE A 5 6.24 6.82 0.54
C PHE A 5 7.15 8.07 0.59
N GLY A 6 8.01 8.18 1.60
CA GLY A 6 8.87 9.35 1.79
C GLY A 6 8.10 10.65 2.13
N PRO A 7 8.82 11.77 2.29
CA PRO A 7 8.25 13.05 2.72
C PRO A 7 7.54 13.81 1.59
N GLU A 8 7.79 13.47 0.33
CA GLU A 8 7.24 14.20 -0.81
C GLU A 8 5.71 14.15 -0.84
N PRO A 9 5.03 15.22 -1.26
CA PRO A 9 3.60 15.19 -1.52
C PRO A 9 3.30 14.35 -2.76
N SER A 10 2.13 13.68 -2.78
CA SER A 10 1.69 13.00 -4.00
C SER A 10 1.15 14.02 -5.01
N SER A 11 1.50 13.86 -6.28
CA SER A 11 0.84 14.58 -7.38
C SER A 11 -0.69 14.35 -7.32
N PRO A 12 -1.54 15.34 -7.70
CA PRO A 12 -3.01 15.23 -7.61
C PRO A 12 -3.58 13.98 -8.31
N ASP A 13 -2.93 13.54 -9.38
CA ASP A 13 -3.35 12.38 -10.18
C ASP A 13 -2.82 11.06 -9.65
N VAL A 14 -1.97 11.09 -8.62
CA VAL A 14 -1.29 9.93 -8.04
C VAL A 14 -1.83 9.67 -6.64
N VAL A 15 -2.38 8.48 -6.43
CA VAL A 15 -2.92 8.04 -5.15
C VAL A 15 -2.02 6.98 -4.54
N ARG A 16 -1.62 7.20 -3.29
CA ARG A 16 -0.93 6.19 -2.47
C ARG A 16 -1.91 5.14 -2.00
N PHE A 17 -1.49 3.88 -1.99
CA PHE A 17 -2.29 2.77 -1.53
C PHE A 17 -1.47 1.76 -0.74
N VAL A 18 -2.18 0.97 0.07
CA VAL A 18 -1.68 -0.30 0.57
C VAL A 18 -2.57 -1.41 0.03
N SER A 19 -1.96 -2.51 -0.39
CA SER A 19 -2.65 -3.77 -0.63
C SER A 19 -2.33 -4.71 0.52
N ILE A 20 -3.37 -5.22 1.17
CA ILE A 20 -3.24 -6.16 2.29
C ILE A 20 -3.49 -7.55 1.72
N LEU A 21 -2.47 -8.39 1.74
CA LEU A 21 -2.51 -9.77 1.27
C LEU A 21 -3.22 -10.65 2.30
N SER A 22 -4.04 -11.60 1.85
CA SER A 22 -4.73 -12.55 2.72
C SER A 22 -3.83 -13.68 3.25
N GLY A 23 -2.54 -13.65 2.94
CA GLY A 23 -1.57 -14.68 3.32
C GLY A 23 -0.13 -14.23 3.10
N THR A 24 0.82 -15.05 3.53
CA THR A 24 2.24 -14.77 3.38
C THR A 24 2.63 -14.69 1.91
N VAL A 25 3.43 -13.68 1.57
CA VAL A 25 4.04 -13.54 0.25
C VAL A 25 4.81 -14.83 -0.08
N ARG A 26 4.36 -15.53 -1.13
CA ARG A 26 4.97 -16.82 -1.53
C ARG A 26 6.14 -16.65 -2.49
N LYS A 27 6.29 -15.45 -3.05
CA LYS A 27 7.25 -15.15 -4.11
C LYS A 27 8.07 -13.93 -3.73
N GLU A 28 9.39 -14.05 -3.77
CA GLU A 28 10.25 -12.89 -3.65
C GLU A 28 10.09 -12.04 -4.92
N VAL A 29 9.65 -10.80 -4.75
CA VAL A 29 9.34 -9.87 -5.83
C VAL A 29 10.42 -8.80 -5.82
N SER A 30 11.15 -8.65 -6.93
CA SER A 30 12.12 -7.56 -7.09
C SER A 30 11.39 -6.22 -7.22
N LEU A 31 11.61 -5.32 -6.28
CA LEU A 31 10.97 -4.00 -6.22
C LEU A 31 11.96 -2.88 -6.56
N PRO A 32 11.51 -1.75 -7.13
CA PRO A 32 10.13 -1.41 -7.46
C PRO A 32 9.62 -2.04 -8.78
N ILE A 33 8.30 -2.21 -8.90
CA ILE A 33 7.63 -2.70 -10.12
C ILE A 33 6.68 -1.64 -10.66
N ALA A 34 6.69 -1.42 -11.98
CA ALA A 34 5.71 -0.60 -12.69
C ALA A 34 4.77 -1.49 -13.52
N ILE A 35 3.49 -1.13 -13.56
CA ILE A 35 2.44 -1.85 -14.28
C ILE A 35 1.63 -0.85 -15.12
N PRO A 36 1.55 -1.03 -16.45
CA PRO A 36 2.40 -1.91 -17.25
C PRO A 36 3.89 -1.53 -17.13
N ASP A 37 4.77 -2.49 -17.44
CA ASP A 37 6.23 -2.31 -17.48
C ASP A 37 6.70 -1.49 -18.69
N SER A 38 5.87 -1.43 -19.73
CA SER A 38 6.08 -0.72 -20.99
C SER A 38 5.21 0.55 -21.07
N GLY A 39 5.85 1.68 -21.34
CA GLY A 39 5.19 2.97 -21.53
C GLY A 39 4.75 3.65 -20.22
N ASP A 40 3.58 4.29 -20.25
CA ASP A 40 3.00 4.96 -19.09
C ASP A 40 2.47 3.96 -18.06
N TRP A 41 3.08 3.97 -16.88
CA TRP A 41 2.64 3.17 -15.75
C TRP A 41 1.32 3.70 -15.17
N PHE A 42 0.46 2.80 -14.75
CA PHE A 42 -0.77 3.10 -14.00
C PHE A 42 -0.66 2.72 -12.53
N VAL A 43 0.13 1.70 -12.21
CA VAL A 43 0.40 1.25 -10.84
C VAL A 43 1.90 1.07 -10.67
N ARG A 44 2.45 1.53 -9.55
CA ARG A 44 3.81 1.24 -9.13
C ARG A 44 3.81 0.65 -7.73
N ILE A 45 4.44 -0.49 -7.57
CA ILE A 45 4.71 -1.11 -6.28
C ILE A 45 6.11 -0.68 -5.85
N ILE A 46 6.21 -0.07 -4.69
CA ILE A 46 7.46 0.55 -4.22
C ILE A 46 8.12 -0.23 -3.09
N ALA A 47 7.31 -0.93 -2.28
CA ALA A 47 7.80 -1.68 -1.13
C ALA A 47 6.80 -2.80 -0.78
N ALA A 48 7.30 -3.86 -0.15
CA ALA A 48 6.49 -4.90 0.46
C ALA A 48 7.10 -5.27 1.81
N LYS A 49 6.25 -5.46 2.82
CA LYS A 49 6.65 -5.86 4.17
C LYS A 49 5.58 -6.78 4.76
N ASN A 50 5.95 -8.01 5.08
CA ASN A 50 5.03 -9.05 5.55
C ASN A 50 3.85 -9.24 4.58
N GLN A 51 2.62 -8.90 5.00
CA GLN A 51 1.40 -9.00 4.21
C GLN A 51 1.00 -7.65 3.59
N LEU A 52 1.82 -6.61 3.74
CA LEU A 52 1.53 -5.26 3.27
C LEU A 52 2.35 -4.96 2.02
N VAL A 53 1.67 -4.59 0.94
CA VAL A 53 2.27 -4.13 -0.31
C VAL A 53 1.95 -2.65 -0.46
N PHE A 54 2.97 -1.83 -0.64
CA PHE A 54 2.85 -0.38 -0.75
C PHE A 54 3.08 0.06 -2.18
N GLY A 55 2.26 1.00 -2.63
CA GLY A 55 2.39 1.50 -3.99
C GLY A 55 1.64 2.80 -4.24
N VAL A 56 1.78 3.26 -5.46
CA VAL A 56 1.05 4.41 -5.99
C VAL A 56 0.32 4.03 -7.26
N TYR A 57 -0.84 4.62 -7.51
CA TYR A 57 -1.55 4.45 -8.76
C TYR A 57 -1.97 5.79 -9.35
N ARG A 58 -2.07 5.88 -10.67
CA ARG A 58 -2.64 7.03 -11.37
C ARG A 58 -4.15 6.87 -11.50
N ARG A 59 -4.91 7.95 -11.38
CA ARG A 59 -6.36 7.92 -11.60
C ARG A 59 -6.66 7.77 -13.09
N HIS A 60 -6.80 6.53 -13.53
CA HIS A 60 -7.04 6.20 -14.93
C HIS A 60 -7.92 4.94 -15.03
N MET A 61 -8.73 4.83 -16.07
CA MET A 61 -9.64 3.68 -16.25
C MET A 61 -8.90 2.33 -16.27
N LYS A 62 -7.67 2.31 -16.79
CA LYS A 62 -6.82 1.10 -16.83
C LYS A 62 -6.27 0.69 -15.45
N THR A 63 -6.32 1.57 -14.46
CA THR A 63 -5.74 1.33 -13.13
C THR A 63 -6.41 0.17 -12.40
N ILE A 64 -7.74 0.03 -12.50
CA ILE A 64 -8.46 -1.07 -11.84
C ILE A 64 -7.97 -2.43 -12.37
N SER A 65 -7.74 -2.54 -13.68
CA SER A 65 -7.17 -3.74 -14.29
C SER A 65 -5.74 -4.02 -13.80
N CYS A 66 -4.89 -2.98 -13.72
CA CYS A 66 -3.52 -3.12 -13.21
C CYS A 66 -3.46 -3.50 -11.72
N LEU A 67 -4.36 -2.98 -10.89
CA LEU A 67 -4.44 -3.34 -9.46
C LEU A 67 -4.77 -4.83 -9.27
N GLY A 68 -5.61 -5.41 -10.12
CA GLY A 68 -5.90 -6.85 -10.11
C GLY A 68 -4.68 -7.73 -10.41
N GLN A 69 -3.60 -7.19 -10.98
CA GLN A 69 -2.37 -7.95 -11.22
C GLN A 69 -1.54 -8.14 -9.94
N ILE A 70 -1.79 -7.37 -8.88
CA ILE A 70 -1.10 -7.50 -7.59
C ILE A 70 -1.28 -8.92 -7.04
N ASP A 71 -2.50 -9.47 -7.13
CA ASP A 71 -2.80 -10.83 -6.67
C ASP A 71 -1.94 -11.88 -7.37
N LYS A 72 -1.74 -11.71 -8.68
CA LYS A 72 -0.90 -12.58 -9.50
C LYS A 72 0.59 -12.43 -9.17
N LEU A 73 1.05 -11.20 -8.96
CA LEU A 73 2.46 -10.91 -8.65
C LEU A 73 2.89 -11.51 -7.30
N PHE A 74 2.03 -11.40 -6.28
CA PHE A 74 2.34 -11.86 -4.92
C PHE A 74 1.80 -13.27 -4.60
N GLY A 75 1.01 -13.86 -5.50
CA GLY A 75 0.46 -15.21 -5.36
C GLY A 75 -0.57 -15.35 -4.24
N ALA A 76 -1.18 -14.24 -3.82
CA ALA A 76 -2.15 -14.19 -2.74
C ALA A 76 -3.20 -13.11 -3.03
N ARG A 77 -4.45 -13.33 -2.62
CA ARG A 77 -5.53 -12.35 -2.80
C ARG A 77 -5.19 -11.09 -2.02
N ALA A 78 -5.34 -9.93 -2.65
CA ALA A 78 -5.07 -8.64 -2.02
C ALA A 78 -6.34 -7.80 -1.91
N ILE A 79 -6.43 -7.02 -0.84
CA ILE A 79 -7.44 -5.97 -0.71
C ILE A 79 -6.72 -4.64 -0.73
N THR A 80 -6.96 -3.87 -1.79
CA THR A 80 -6.38 -2.53 -1.96
C THR A 80 -7.21 -1.47 -1.22
N ARG A 81 -6.53 -0.62 -0.47
CA ARG A 81 -7.10 0.55 0.21
C ARG A 81 -6.21 1.77 0.00
N SER A 82 -6.81 2.96 -0.13
CA SER A 82 -6.02 4.19 -0.20
C SER A 82 -5.27 4.43 1.12
N TRP A 83 -4.13 5.07 1.02
CA TRP A 83 -3.32 5.42 2.19
C TRP A 83 -4.08 6.37 3.13
N SER A 84 -4.90 7.28 2.59
CA SER A 84 -5.76 8.16 3.38
C SER A 84 -6.71 7.39 4.28
N THR A 85 -7.32 6.32 3.79
CA THR A 85 -8.21 5.45 4.57
C THR A 85 -7.44 4.73 5.68
N ILE A 86 -6.25 4.21 5.39
CA ILE A 86 -5.39 3.58 6.41
C ILE A 86 -5.03 4.59 7.51
N LEU A 87 -4.65 5.81 7.14
CA LEU A 87 -4.35 6.86 8.11
C LEU A 87 -5.58 7.24 8.96
N SER A 88 -6.78 7.22 8.40
CA SER A 88 -8.02 7.43 9.17
C SER A 88 -8.28 6.29 10.16
N VAL A 89 -8.14 5.02 9.72
CA VAL A 89 -8.26 3.85 10.61
C VAL A 89 -7.23 3.91 11.74
N LEU A 90 -5.96 4.21 11.42
CA LEU A 90 -4.90 4.34 12.43
C LEU A 90 -5.19 5.45 13.44
N ARG A 91 -5.78 6.57 13.01
CA ARG A 91 -6.19 7.65 13.93
C ARG A 91 -7.27 7.18 14.90
N ILE A 92 -8.28 6.45 14.41
CA ILE A 92 -9.35 5.89 15.24
C ILE A 92 -8.77 4.88 16.25
N LEU A 93 -7.95 3.94 15.79
CA LEU A 93 -7.34 2.93 16.67
C LEU A 93 -6.46 3.55 17.77
N LYS A 94 -5.73 4.64 17.46
CA LYS A 94 -4.93 5.36 18.45
C LYS A 94 -5.78 6.15 19.45
N ALA A 95 -6.92 6.67 19.02
CA ALA A 95 -7.85 7.37 19.91
C ALA A 95 -8.55 6.40 20.87
N ASP A 96 -8.82 5.17 20.42
CA ASP A 96 -9.50 4.12 21.19
C ASP A 96 -8.57 3.38 22.17
N HIS A 97 -7.29 3.29 21.84
CA HIS A 97 -6.24 2.79 22.74
C HIS A 97 -5.23 3.89 23.04
N PRO A 98 -5.59 4.91 23.85
CA PRO A 98 -4.61 5.87 24.34
C PRO A 98 -3.57 5.05 25.09
N ALA A 99 -2.31 5.17 24.69
CA ALA A 99 -1.20 4.44 25.27
C ALA A 99 -1.39 4.38 26.79
N SER A 100 -1.47 3.18 27.34
CA SER A 100 -1.46 2.96 28.79
C SER A 100 -0.17 3.60 29.29
N THR A 101 -0.28 4.83 29.76
CA THR A 101 0.79 5.56 30.44
C THR A 101 1.16 4.70 31.63
N GLY A 102 2.29 3.99 31.52
CA GLY A 102 2.94 3.36 32.64
C GLY A 102 3.34 4.45 33.62
N VAL A 103 2.46 4.75 34.58
CA VAL A 103 2.87 5.22 35.90
C VAL A 103 3.30 3.98 36.66
N GLY A 104 4.58 3.64 36.53
CA GLY A 104 5.27 2.78 37.49
C GLY A 104 5.67 3.63 38.69
N ARG A 105 5.12 3.30 39.86
CA ARG A 105 5.74 3.56 41.15
C ARG A 105 6.90 2.59 41.38
#